data_AF-A0A1S1NB46-F1
#
_entry.id   AF-A0A1S1NB46-F1
#
_cell.length_a   1.000
_cell.length_b   1.000
_cell.length_c   1.000
_cell.angle_alpha   90.00
_cell.angle_beta   90.00
_cell.angle_gamma   90.00
#
_symmetry.space_group_name_H-M   'P 1'
#
loop_
_entity.id
_entity.type
_entity.pdbx_description
1 polymer ?
#
loop_
_entity_poly.entity_id
_entity_poly.type
_entity_poly.pdbx_seq_one_letter_code
_entity_poly.pdbx_strand_id
1 'polypeptide(L)'
;MAKRLQVNPVDLHLVGNHFVDAADDHASATARHIDDLNDAVSRWRGESQAAMQQVVARWEARHAEHQQRVAAIGQHVVRTGQAFADADGWGDLASESGPASSPPVGAPSPDVGLRL
;
A
#
# COMPACT_ATOMS: atom_id res chain seq x y z
N MET A 1 2.11 -12.25 34.46
CA MET A 1 1.04 -11.29 34.12
C MET A 1 1.31 -10.78 32.71
N ALA A 2 0.49 -11.18 31.72
CA ALA A 2 0.62 -10.66 30.37
C ALA A 2 0.07 -9.23 30.32
N LYS A 3 0.88 -8.26 29.90
CA LYS A 3 0.39 -6.91 29.58
C LYS A 3 -0.53 -7.06 28.38
N ARG A 4 -1.82 -6.72 28.54
CA ARG A 4 -2.75 -6.59 27.40
C ARG A 4 -2.22 -5.47 26.53
N LEU A 5 -1.81 -5.81 25.30
CA LEU A 5 -1.46 -4.82 24.30
C LEU A 5 -2.78 -4.12 23.95
N GLN A 6 -2.92 -2.84 24.33
CA GLN A 6 -4.04 -2.03 23.82
C GLN A 6 -3.72 -1.70 22.38
N VAL A 7 -4.34 -2.44 21.46
CA VAL A 7 -4.25 -2.20 20.02
C VAL A 7 -5.48 -1.42 19.63
N ASN A 8 -5.30 -0.22 19.07
CA ASN A 8 -6.41 0.52 18.49
C ASN A 8 -6.75 -0.12 17.13
N PRO A 9 -7.95 -0.72 16.96
CA PRO A 9 -8.33 -1.37 15.72
C PRO A 9 -8.42 -0.39 14.53
N VAL A 10 -8.74 0.89 14.79
CA VAL A 10 -8.76 1.94 13.75
C VAL A 10 -7.35 2.20 13.22
N ASP A 11 -6.36 2.30 14.12
CA ASP A 11 -4.97 2.51 13.72
C ASP A 11 -4.43 1.29 12.94
N LEU A 12 -4.82 0.07 13.33
CA LEU A 12 -4.42 -1.15 12.62
C LEU A 12 -5.03 -1.23 11.22
N HIS A 13 -6.30 -0.82 11.09
CA HIS A 13 -6.97 -0.75 9.79
C HIS A 13 -6.34 0.31 8.87
N LEU A 14 -6.07 1.50 9.41
CA LEU A 14 -5.40 2.58 8.68
C LEU A 14 -4.01 2.17 8.19
N VAL A 15 -3.20 1.56 9.07
CA VAL A 15 -1.86 1.05 8.71
C VAL A 15 -1.98 -0.08 7.69
N GLY A 16 -2.97 -0.95 7.81
CA GLY A 16 -3.27 -2.00 6.83
C GLY A 16 -3.53 -1.43 5.43
N ASN A 17 -4.37 -0.40 5.33
CA ASN A 17 -4.65 0.28 4.06
C ASN A 17 -3.41 0.97 3.49
N HIS A 18 -2.60 1.65 4.32
CA HIS A 18 -1.32 2.21 3.87
C HIS A 18 -0.37 1.16 3.29
N PHE A 19 -0.34 -0.06 3.85
CA PHE A 19 0.45 -1.15 3.29
C PHE A 19 -0.06 -1.63 1.93
N VAL A 20 -1.38 -1.64 1.73
CA VAL A 20 -2.00 -2.00 0.45
C VAL A 20 -1.69 -0.92 -0.59
N ASP A 21 -1.92 0.36 -0.27
CA ASP A 21 -1.63 1.49 -1.17
C ASP A 21 -0.14 1.53 -1.55
N ALA A 22 0.76 1.35 -0.57
CA ALA A 22 2.20 1.29 -0.82
C ALA A 22 2.61 0.10 -1.70
N ALA A 23 1.89 -1.03 -1.61
CA ALA A 23 2.12 -2.19 -2.47
C ALA A 23 1.71 -1.89 -3.92
N ASP A 24 0.58 -1.21 -4.12
CA ASP A 24 0.08 -0.82 -5.44
C ASP A 24 0.96 0.26 -6.10
N ASP A 25 1.42 1.24 -5.32
CA ASP A 25 2.40 2.25 -5.78
C ASP A 25 3.71 1.59 -6.20
N HIS A 26 4.21 0.65 -5.40
CA HIS A 26 5.41 -0.11 -5.72
C HIS A 26 5.22 -0.98 -6.98
N ALA A 27 4.03 -1.58 -7.17
CA ALA A 27 3.71 -2.34 -8.36
C ALA A 27 3.73 -1.47 -9.62
N SER A 28 3.11 -0.29 -9.54
CA SER A 28 3.10 0.69 -10.62
C SER A 28 4.49 1.21 -10.97
N ALA A 29 5.32 1.51 -9.96
CA ALA A 29 6.71 1.92 -10.16
C ALA A 29 7.55 0.80 -10.78
N THR A 30 7.35 -0.44 -10.36
CA THR A 30 8.02 -1.62 -10.94
C THR A 30 7.67 -1.76 -12.43
N ALA A 31 6.39 -1.64 -12.80
CA ALA A 31 5.98 -1.72 -14.21
C ALA A 31 6.66 -0.66 -15.08
N ARG A 32 6.76 0.60 -14.61
CA ARG A 32 7.49 1.65 -15.34
C ARG A 32 8.97 1.34 -15.51
N HIS A 33 9.63 0.81 -14.48
CA HIS A 33 11.04 0.42 -14.60
C HIS A 33 11.27 -0.71 -15.60
N ILE A 34 10.31 -1.62 -15.80
CA ILE A 34 10.37 -2.65 -16.85
C ILE A 34 10.35 -2.00 -18.24
N ASP A 35 9.46 -1.04 -18.46
CA ASP A 35 9.37 -0.33 -19.73
C ASP A 35 10.69 0.42 -20.04
N ASP A 36 11.22 1.13 -19.05
CA ASP A 36 12.50 1.85 -19.17
C ASP A 36 13.67 0.88 -19.44
N LEU A 37 13.70 -0.27 -18.75
CA LEU A 37 14.72 -1.31 -18.94
C LEU A 37 14.61 -1.95 -20.32
N ASN A 38 13.40 -2.25 -20.80
CA ASN A 38 13.19 -2.83 -22.12
C ASN A 38 13.57 -1.86 -23.23
N ASP A 39 13.23 -0.58 -23.08
CA ASP A 39 13.68 0.47 -23.97
C ASP A 39 15.21 0.60 -23.98
N ALA A 40 15.87 0.54 -22.81
CA ALA A 40 17.33 0.53 -22.71
C ALA A 40 17.98 -0.72 -23.36
N VAL A 41 17.43 -1.91 -23.13
CA VAL A 41 17.90 -3.18 -23.74
C VAL A 41 17.79 -3.14 -25.26
N SER A 42 16.74 -2.51 -25.81
CA SER A 42 16.54 -2.38 -27.26
C SER A 42 17.68 -1.64 -27.97
N ARG A 43 18.43 -0.81 -27.23
CA ARG A 43 19.57 -0.04 -27.75
C ARG A 43 20.87 -0.84 -27.78
N TRP A 44 20.93 -1.99 -27.10
CA TRP A 44 22.14 -2.80 -26.99
C TRP A 44 22.14 -3.90 -28.04
N ARG A 45 23.31 -4.41 -28.41
CA ARG A 45 23.45 -5.45 -29.45
C ARG A 45 24.33 -6.60 -29.00
N GLY A 46 24.07 -7.78 -29.55
CA GLY A 46 24.89 -8.98 -29.36
C GLY A 46 24.84 -9.51 -27.92
N GLU A 47 25.97 -10.00 -27.42
CA GLU A 47 26.06 -10.64 -26.11
C GLU A 47 25.65 -9.71 -24.94
N SER A 48 25.91 -8.41 -25.05
CA SER A 48 25.50 -7.42 -24.04
C SER A 48 23.98 -7.30 -23.93
N GLN A 49 23.26 -7.43 -25.05
CA GLN A 49 21.79 -7.43 -25.05
C GLN A 49 21.26 -8.68 -24.33
N ALA A 50 21.82 -9.85 -24.64
CA ALA A 50 21.44 -11.11 -23.98
C ALA A 50 21.75 -11.08 -22.48
N ALA A 51 22.90 -10.54 -22.08
CA ALA A 51 23.27 -10.39 -20.69
C ALA A 51 22.28 -9.49 -19.93
N MET A 52 21.83 -8.37 -20.52
CA MET A 52 20.83 -7.54 -19.85
C MET A 52 19.44 -8.11 -19.84
N GLN A 53 19.01 -8.83 -20.87
CA GLN A 53 17.73 -9.55 -20.82
C GLN A 53 17.69 -10.51 -19.62
N GLN A 54 18.80 -11.18 -19.31
CA GLN A 54 18.89 -12.00 -18.10
C GLN A 54 18.86 -11.19 -16.81
N VAL A 55 19.45 -9.99 -16.79
CA VAL A 55 19.38 -9.08 -15.63
C VAL A 55 17.94 -8.61 -15.42
N VAL A 56 17.25 -8.20 -16.48
CA VAL A 56 15.85 -7.78 -16.46
C VAL A 56 14.97 -8.91 -15.94
N ALA A 57 15.07 -10.11 -16.51
CA ALA A 57 14.29 -11.27 -16.08
C ALA A 57 14.52 -11.61 -14.59
N ARG A 58 15.78 -11.55 -14.11
CA ARG A 58 16.09 -11.76 -12.68
C ARG A 58 15.53 -10.66 -11.79
N TRP A 59 15.56 -9.42 -12.26
CA TRP A 59 14.99 -8.28 -11.55
C TRP A 59 13.46 -8.41 -11.44
N GLU A 60 12.79 -8.73 -12.54
CA GLU A 60 11.34 -8.95 -12.60
C GLU A 60 10.89 -10.05 -11.63
N ALA A 61 11.57 -11.21 -11.65
CA ALA A 61 11.25 -12.33 -10.77
C ALA A 61 11.37 -11.95 -9.29
N ARG A 62 12.44 -11.24 -8.89
CA ARG A 62 12.62 -10.78 -7.51
C ARG A 62 11.59 -9.74 -7.10
N HIS A 63 11.24 -8.83 -8.00
CA HIS A 63 10.24 -7.79 -7.71
C HIS A 63 8.82 -8.37 -7.60
N ALA A 64 8.46 -9.32 -8.46
CA ALA A 64 7.19 -10.05 -8.35
C ALA A 64 7.08 -10.80 -7.01
N GLU A 65 8.13 -11.50 -6.60
CA GLU A 65 8.19 -12.20 -5.32
C GLU A 65 8.11 -11.23 -4.12
N HIS A 66 8.77 -10.07 -4.22
CA HIS A 66 8.69 -9.03 -3.19
C HIS A 66 7.27 -8.45 -3.07
N GLN A 67 6.64 -8.10 -4.19
CA GLN A 67 5.26 -7.60 -4.22
C GLN A 67 4.27 -8.59 -3.59
N GLN A 68 4.38 -9.88 -3.92
CA GLN A 68 3.55 -10.92 -3.32
C GLN A 68 3.72 -10.99 -1.80
N ARG A 69 4.95 -10.86 -1.28
CA ARG A 69 5.22 -10.84 0.16
C ARG A 69 4.63 -9.61 0.84
N VAL A 70 4.79 -8.42 0.27
CA VAL A 70 4.24 -7.18 0.84
C VAL A 70 2.72 -7.22 0.85
N ALA A 71 2.08 -7.66 -0.23
CA ALA A 71 0.63 -7.83 -0.28
C ALA A 71 0.12 -8.83 0.77
N ALA A 72 0.82 -9.96 0.95
CA ALA A 72 0.47 -10.95 1.97
C ALA A 72 0.59 -10.38 3.41
N ILE A 73 1.61 -9.55 3.67
CA ILE A 73 1.77 -8.85 4.95
C ILE A 73 0.61 -7.87 5.16
N GLY A 74 0.28 -7.04 4.17
CA GLY A 74 -0.85 -6.10 4.25
C GLY A 74 -2.17 -6.81 4.57
N GLN A 75 -2.47 -7.89 3.85
CA GLN A 75 -3.66 -8.73 4.11
C GLN A 75 -3.66 -9.37 5.50
N HIS A 76 -2.50 -9.72 6.04
CA HIS A 76 -2.39 -10.27 7.40
C HIS A 76 -2.66 -9.19 8.45
N VAL A 77 -2.15 -7.98 8.26
CA VAL A 77 -2.40 -6.84 9.16
C VAL A 77 -3.89 -6.48 9.15
N VAL A 78 -4.51 -6.35 7.97
CA VAL A 78 -5.95 -6.06 7.85
C VAL A 78 -6.79 -7.11 8.56
N ARG A 79 -6.55 -8.41 8.30
CA ARG A 79 -7.30 -9.50 8.97
C ARG A 79 -7.10 -9.52 10.47
N THR A 80 -5.89 -9.26 10.94
CA THR A 80 -5.59 -9.18 12.37
C THR A 80 -6.32 -8.01 13.03
N GLY A 81 -6.40 -6.86 12.34
CA GLY A 81 -7.13 -5.68 12.81
C GLY A 81 -8.63 -5.95 12.93
N GLN A 82 -9.20 -6.61 11.93
CA GLN A 82 -10.59 -7.07 11.95
C GLN A 82 -10.85 -7.97 13.17
N ALA A 83 -9.99 -8.97 13.38
CA ALA A 83 -10.14 -9.92 14.49
C ALA A 83 -10.04 -9.24 15.88
N PHE A 84 -9.19 -8.23 16.03
CA PHE A 84 -9.15 -7.42 17.26
C PHE A 84 -10.42 -6.60 17.44
N ALA A 85 -10.92 -5.94 16.38
CA ALA A 85 -12.16 -5.17 16.44
C ALA A 85 -13.37 -6.04 16.84
N ASP A 86 -13.46 -7.23 16.27
CA ASP A 86 -14.51 -8.21 16.58
C ASP A 86 -14.40 -8.72 18.02
N ALA A 87 -13.19 -9.00 18.50
CA ALA A 87 -12.93 -9.49 19.85
C ALA A 87 -13.21 -8.45 20.94
N ASP A 88 -12.97 -7.16 20.65
CA ASP A 88 -13.20 -6.05 21.59
C ASP A 88 -14.62 -5.46 21.50
N GLY A 89 -15.50 -6.00 20.65
CA GLY A 89 -16.90 -5.57 20.54
C GLY A 89 -17.12 -4.25 19.80
N TRP A 90 -16.20 -3.86 18.90
CA TRP A 90 -16.27 -2.64 18.09
C TRP A 90 -17.02 -2.83 16.75
N GLY A 91 -17.72 -3.95 16.55
CA GLY A 91 -18.34 -4.36 15.28
C GLY A 91 -19.35 -3.38 14.67
N ASP A 92 -19.81 -2.38 15.43
CA ASP A 92 -20.78 -1.38 14.97
C ASP A 92 -20.13 -0.16 14.27
N LEU A 93 -18.87 0.18 14.56
CA LEU A 93 -18.23 1.40 14.01
C LEU A 93 -17.63 1.22 12.59
N ALA A 94 -17.40 -0.02 12.14
CA ALA A 94 -16.92 -0.30 10.78
C ALA A 94 -18.04 -0.18 9.72
N SER A 95 -19.31 -0.08 10.15
CA SER A 95 -20.48 0.04 9.26
C SER A 95 -20.93 1.49 9.07
N GLU A 96 -20.47 2.44 9.90
CA GLU A 96 -20.83 3.87 9.80
C GLU A 96 -19.91 4.69 8.87
N SER A 97 -18.78 4.15 8.41
CA SER A 97 -17.95 4.76 7.36
C SER A 97 -18.54 4.51 5.97
N GLY A 98 -19.80 4.91 5.77
CA GLY A 98 -20.35 5.18 4.44
C GLY A 98 -19.54 6.28 3.74
N PRO A 99 -19.60 6.39 2.39
CA PRO A 99 -18.81 7.37 1.65
C PRO A 99 -19.08 8.76 2.22
N ALA A 100 -18.00 9.49 2.52
CA ALA A 100 -18.06 10.82 3.10
C ALA A 100 -19.11 11.66 2.37
N SER A 101 -20.23 11.94 3.05
CA SER A 101 -21.23 12.89 2.57
C SER A 101 -20.51 14.20 2.31
N SER A 102 -20.53 14.64 1.05
CA SER A 102 -19.97 15.92 0.67
C SER A 102 -20.59 17.03 1.54
N PRO A 103 -19.79 17.99 2.02
CA PRO A 103 -20.36 19.10 2.78
C PRO A 103 -21.35 19.87 1.88
N PRO A 104 -22.45 20.39 2.44
CA PRO A 104 -23.37 21.22 1.67
C PRO A 104 -22.61 22.41 1.09
N VAL A 105 -22.78 22.63 -0.22
CA VAL A 105 -22.28 23.81 -0.93
C VAL A 105 -22.77 25.06 -0.20
N GLY A 106 -21.86 25.78 0.46
CA GLY A 106 -22.15 27.09 1.06
C GLY A 106 -21.62 27.39 2.47
N ALA A 107 -20.84 26.51 3.11
CA ALA A 107 -20.22 26.86 4.39
C ALA A 107 -18.94 27.70 4.20
N PRO A 108 -18.77 28.86 4.87
CA PRO A 108 -17.57 29.67 4.76
C PRO A 108 -16.36 28.99 5.42
N SER A 109 -15.22 29.02 4.74
CA SER A 109 -13.95 28.44 5.20
C SER A 109 -13.52 28.97 6.57
N PRO A 110 -13.07 28.12 7.52
CA PRO A 110 -12.44 28.60 8.73
C PRO A 110 -11.04 29.16 8.41
N ASP A 111 -10.85 30.41 8.79
CA ASP A 111 -9.62 31.18 8.70
C ASP A 111 -8.50 30.48 9.49
N VAL A 112 -7.56 29.84 8.78
CA VAL A 112 -6.35 29.27 9.40
C VAL A 112 -5.32 30.39 9.49
N GLY A 113 -5.41 31.15 10.59
CA GLY A 113 -4.42 32.14 10.97
C GLY A 113 -3.06 31.49 11.21
N LEU A 114 -2.17 31.56 10.22
CA LEU A 114 -0.74 31.40 10.42
C LEU A 114 -0.23 32.55 11.29
N ARG A 115 0.15 32.26 12.54
CA ARG A 115 1.07 33.12 13.29
C ARG A 115 2.49 32.60 13.09
N LEU A 116 3.31 33.45 12.48
CA LEU A 116 4.78 33.38 12.44
C LEU A 116 5.36 33.41 13.85
#